data_AF-A0A800BTV3-F1
#
_entry.id   AF-A0A800BTV3-F1
#
_cell.length_a   1.000
_cell.length_b   1.000
_cell.length_c   1.000
_cell.angle_alpha   90.00
_cell.angle_beta   90.00
_cell.angle_gamma   90.00
#
_symmetry.space_group_name_H-M   'P 1'
#
loop_
_entity.id
_entity.type
_entity.pdbx_description
1 polymer ?
#
loop_
_entity_poly.entity_id
_entity_poly.type
_entity_poly.pdbx_seq_one_letter_code
_entity_poly.pdbx_strand_id
1 'polypeptide(L)' 'MKERLQLPDIEAIPDGRLAELFQQDDVRQLLHITYGSVLARYRERLLSALKEHEERYWELLKEHFRRHLEPLREV' A
#
# COMPACT_ATOMS: atom_id res chain seq x y z
N MET A 1 -26.79 -6.43 5.07
CA MET A 1 -25.87 -7.39 4.42
C MET A 1 -24.47 -6.85 4.56
N LYS A 2 -23.53 -7.56 5.20
CA LYS A 2 -22.11 -7.16 5.17
C LYS A 2 -21.61 -7.34 3.73
N GLU A 3 -21.16 -6.27 3.10
CA GLU A 3 -20.45 -6.35 1.83
C GLU A 3 -19.24 -7.28 1.99
N ARG A 4 -19.10 -8.25 1.09
CA ARG A 4 -17.95 -9.16 1.07
C ARG A 4 -16.77 -8.39 0.49
N LEU A 5 -15.60 -8.45 1.14
CA LEU A 5 -14.34 -8.03 0.52
C LEU A 5 -14.17 -8.78 -0.81
N GLN A 6 -13.93 -8.04 -1.88
CA GLN A 6 -13.57 -8.58 -3.18
C GLN A 6 -12.04 -8.55 -3.30
N LEU A 7 -11.43 -9.71 -3.07
CA LEU A 7 -9.99 -9.88 -3.19
C LEU A 7 -9.68 -10.58 -4.51
N PRO A 8 -8.67 -10.10 -5.26
CA PRO A 8 -8.22 -10.81 -6.45
C PRO A 8 -7.50 -12.10 -6.05
N ASP A 9 -7.43 -13.04 -6.99
CA ASP A 9 -6.59 -14.22 -6.85
C ASP A 9 -5.12 -13.82 -6.98
N ILE A 10 -4.40 -13.80 -5.86
CA ILE A 10 -3.00 -13.34 -5.79
C ILE A 10 -2.09 -14.26 -6.62
N GLU A 11 -2.38 -15.56 -6.67
CA GLU A 11 -1.56 -16.54 -7.40
C GLU A 11 -1.64 -16.32 -8.93
N ALA A 12 -2.68 -15.63 -9.39
CA ALA A 12 -2.85 -15.27 -10.80
C ALA A 12 -2.14 -13.96 -11.18
N ILE A 13 -1.55 -13.22 -10.22
CA ILE A 13 -0.95 -11.90 -10.46
C ILE A 13 0.57 -12.04 -10.60
N PRO A 14 1.16 -11.63 -11.74
CA PRO A 14 2.61 -11.60 -11.88
C PRO A 14 3.27 -10.62 -10.90
N ASP A 15 4.46 -10.96 -10.40
CA ASP A 15 5.21 -10.13 -9.44
C ASP A 15 5.31 -8.65 -9.85
N GLY A 16 5.57 -8.38 -11.13
CA GLY A 16 5.68 -7.02 -11.67
C GLY A 16 4.39 -6.20 -11.61
N ARG A 17 3.25 -6.81 -11.31
CA ARG A 17 1.92 -6.18 -11.18
C ARG A 17 1.44 -6.11 -9.74
N LEU A 18 2.13 -6.73 -8.77
CA LEU A 18 1.72 -6.73 -7.37
C LEU A 18 1.57 -5.32 -6.78
N ALA A 19 2.35 -4.35 -7.25
CA ALA A 19 2.25 -2.96 -6.79
C ALA A 19 0.88 -2.32 -7.09
N GLU A 20 0.15 -2.81 -8.08
CA GLU A 20 -1.16 -2.29 -8.47
C GLU A 20 -2.26 -2.64 -7.47
N LEU A 21 -2.04 -3.69 -6.67
CA LEU A 21 -2.95 -4.08 -5.59
C LEU A 21 -3.13 -2.95 -4.56
N PHE A 22 -2.12 -2.08 -4.40
CA PHE A 22 -2.22 -0.91 -3.54
C PHE A 22 -3.17 0.18 -4.06
N GLN A 23 -3.72 0.05 -5.27
CA GLN A 23 -4.76 0.93 -5.81
C GLN A 23 -6.18 0.37 -5.60
N GLN A 24 -6.32 -0.89 -5.18
CA GLN A 24 -7.62 -1.50 -4.90
C GLN A 24 -8.05 -1.25 -3.46
N ASP A 25 -9.27 -0.73 -3.27
CA ASP A 25 -9.74 -0.30 -1.95
C ASP A 25 -9.84 -1.46 -0.94
N ASP A 26 -10.39 -2.61 -1.33
CA ASP A 26 -10.52 -3.77 -0.45
C ASP A 26 -9.15 -4.32 -0.02
N VAL A 27 -8.19 -4.34 -0.94
CA VAL A 27 -6.82 -4.77 -0.64
C VAL A 27 -6.12 -3.76 0.27
N ARG A 28 -6.27 -2.46 0.01
CA ARG A 28 -5.75 -1.40 0.90
C ARG A 28 -6.33 -1.51 2.30
N GLN A 29 -7.64 -1.73 2.44
CA GLN A 29 -8.27 -1.90 3.74
C GLN A 29 -7.72 -3.12 4.47
N LEU A 30 -7.60 -4.27 3.78
CA LEU A 30 -7.02 -5.48 4.35
C LEU A 30 -5.60 -5.22 4.89
N LEU A 31 -4.72 -4.66 4.06
CA LEU A 31 -3.35 -4.35 4.45
C LEU A 31 -3.28 -3.34 5.60
N HIS A 32 -4.16 -2.34 5.60
CA HIS A 32 -4.21 -1.32 6.64
C HIS A 32 -4.62 -1.88 7.99
N ILE A 33 -5.62 -2.77 8.06
CA ILE A 33 -6.06 -3.35 9.34
C ILE A 33 -5.13 -4.47 9.83
N THR A 34 -4.40 -5.15 8.93
CA THR A 34 -3.47 -6.23 9.29
C THR A 34 -2.01 -5.79 9.41
N TYR A 35 -1.71 -4.49 9.35
CA TYR A 35 -0.32 -4.00 9.38
C TYR A 35 0.47 -4.53 10.59
N GLY A 36 -0.19 -4.66 11.75
CA GLY A 36 0.43 -5.17 12.97
C GLY A 36 0.91 -6.61 12.86
N SER A 37 0.10 -7.52 12.30
CA SER A 37 0.50 -8.93 12.11
C SER A 37 1.56 -9.09 11.02
N VAL A 38 1.47 -8.29 9.96
CA VAL A 38 2.48 -8.24 8.90
C VAL A 38 3.82 -7.77 9.47
N LEU A 39 3.84 -6.70 10.25
CA LEU A 39 5.07 -6.22 10.89
C LEU A 39 5.61 -7.24 11.90
N ALA A 40 4.76 -7.85 12.73
CA ALA A 40 5.21 -8.86 13.69
C ALA A 40 6.01 -10.00 13.04
N ARG A 41 5.69 -10.35 11.79
CA ARG A 41 6.36 -11.43 11.04
C ARG A 41 7.47 -10.95 10.10
N TYR A 42 7.33 -9.79 9.48
CA TYR A 42 8.17 -9.35 8.35
C TYR A 42 8.89 -8.02 8.57
N ARG A 43 8.84 -7.45 9.78
CA ARG A 43 9.41 -6.12 10.11
C ARG A 43 10.80 -5.90 9.53
N GLU A 44 11.76 -6.78 9.84
CA GLU A 44 13.16 -6.55 9.43
C GLU A 44 13.30 -6.50 7.91
N ARG A 45 12.65 -7.41 7.19
CA ARG A 45 12.69 -7.44 5.72
C ARG A 45 12.05 -6.19 5.12
N LEU A 46 10.92 -5.75 5.67
CA LEU A 46 10.22 -4.55 5.20
C LEU A 46 11.05 -3.28 5.46
N LEU A 47 11.61 -3.13 6.66
CA LEU A 47 12.43 -1.97 6.99
C LEU A 47 13.73 -1.92 6.18
N SER A 48 14.36 -3.07 5.92
CA SER A 48 15.54 -3.14 5.04
C SER A 48 15.20 -2.71 3.61
N ALA A 49 14.10 -3.20 3.04
CA ALA A 49 13.67 -2.81 1.70
C ALA A 49 13.34 -1.31 1.60
N LEU A 50 12.71 -0.73 2.63
CA LEU A 50 12.43 0.70 2.68
C LEU A 50 13.71 1.54 2.74
N LYS A 51 14.74 1.08 3.47
CA LYS A 51 16.04 1.75 3.54
C LYS A 51 16.81 1.62 2.22
N GLU A 52 16.78 0.45 1.60
CA GLU A 52 17.44 0.20 0.31
C GLU A 52 16.84 1.07 -0.81
N HIS A 53 15.55 1.39 -0.72
CA HIS A 53 14.83 2.20 -1.71
C HIS A 53 14.34 3.54 -1.15
N GLU A 54 15.12 4.16 -0.27
CA GLU A 54 14.70 5.34 0.50
C GLU A 54 14.27 6.52 -0.39
N GLU A 55 15.03 6.85 -1.43
CA GLU A 55 14.68 7.94 -2.35
C GLU A 55 13.32 7.69 -3.01
N ARG A 56 13.10 6.46 -3.48
CA ARG A 56 11.85 6.05 -4.11
C ARG A 56 10.69 6.11 -3.13
N TYR A 57 10.91 5.70 -1.88
CA TYR A 57 9.92 5.79 -0.82
C TYR A 57 9.51 7.25 -0.55
N TRP A 58 10.48 8.17 -0.46
CA TRP A 58 10.22 9.60 -0.28
C TRP A 58 9.45 10.22 -1.45
N GLU A 59 9.77 9.86 -2.68
CA GLU A 59 9.00 10.29 -3.86
C GLU A 59 7.54 9.86 -3.80
N LEU A 60 7.29 8.60 -3.47
CA LEU A 60 5.95 8.05 -3.36
C LEU A 60 5.14 8.73 -2.26
N LEU A 61 5.76 9.01 -1.10
CA LEU A 61 5.11 9.75 -0.02
C LEU A 61 4.74 11.17 -0.45
N LYS A 62 5.66 11.90 -1.10
CA LYS A 62 5.39 13.25 -1.60
C LYS A 62 4.21 13.26 -2.56
N GLU A 63 4.20 12.35 -3.53
CA GLU A 63 3.12 12.26 -4.51
C GLU A 63 1.78 11.87 -3.87
N HIS A 64 1.80 10.92 -2.93
CA HIS A 64 0.61 10.51 -2.19
C HIS A 64 0.00 11.69 -1.41
N PHE A 65 0.79 12.37 -0.58
CA PHE A 65 0.30 13.51 0.19
C PHE A 65 -0.10 14.69 -0.69
N ARG A 66 0.62 14.95 -1.79
CA ARG A 66 0.22 15.97 -2.77
C ARG A 66 -1.18 15.70 -3.30
N ARG A 67 -1.50 14.47 -3.73
CA ARG A 67 -2.85 14.10 -4.20
C ARG A 67 -3.92 14.30 -3.13
N HIS A 68 -3.59 14.08 -1.86
CA HIS A 68 -4.52 14.26 -0.75
C HIS A 68 -4.71 15.73 -0.35
N LEU A 69 -3.66 16.55 -0.46
CA LEU A 69 -3.67 17.94 -0.05
C LEU A 69 -4.16 18.88 -1.17
N GLU A 70 -3.91 18.55 -2.45
CA GLU A 70 -4.30 19.42 -3.58
C GLU A 70 -5.80 19.76 -3.59
N PRO A 71 -6.74 18.83 -3.35
CA PRO A 71 -8.18 19.15 -3.29
C PRO A 71 -8.57 20.03 -2.10
N LEU A 72 -7.69 20.18 -1.10
CA LEU A 72 -7.90 20.99 0.09
C LEU A 72 -7.29 22.40 -0.03
N ARG A 73 -6.56 22.67 -1.11
CA ARG A 73 -6.04 24.02 -1.38
C ARG A 73 -7.23 24.88 -1.81
N GLU A 74 -7.62 25.81 -0.95
CA GLU A 74 -8.58 26.87 -1.30
C GLU A 74 -8.09 27.60 -2.56
N VAL A 75 -9.03 27.90 -3.46
CA VAL A 75 -8.81 28.82 -4.59
C VAL A 75 -8.76 30.24 -4.08
#